data_AF-A0A9E0QJI0-F1
#
_entry.id   AF-A0A9E0QJI0-F1
#
_cell.length_a   1.000
_cell.length_b   1.000
_cell.length_c   1.000
_cell.angle_alpha   90.00
_cell.angle_beta   90.00
_cell.angle_gamma   90.00
#
_symmetry.space_group_name_H-M   'P 1'
#
loop_
_entity.id
_entity.type
_entity.pdbx_description
1 polymer ?
#
loop_
_entity_poly.entity_id
_entity_poly.type
_entity_poly.pdbx_seq_one_letter_code
_entity_poly.pdbx_strand_id
1 'polypeptide(L)'
;WQQLVFATGSRATRLSIPGHDLAGVNVFRSLADAEAIAATAVAGQRAVVIGGGLLGLEAAWGLRQRGLEVSVVHNGEWLMNRQLDAEAGALLAQALNARGIALHFGARSEAFIGEGELAGLRLRLSAGQEQVLPCELAIMSLGITPEMSLAISAGLRCARAICVDAWLRSSAENVFALGECCEIDGESFGLVAPIYQQAKILADTLIGVCNLGYRRIASPTRLKVTGIDLFSAGELHDLADCKSIAWRDTQRGHYRRLWFRHHQLIAAVLFGDVDDGGAFFDVIEQGLPVADPVALMLTGSAA
;
A
#
# COMPACT_ATOMS: atom_id res chain seq x y z
N TRP A 1 30.49 5.38 -18.12
CA TRP A 1 29.13 5.87 -18.40
C TRP A 1 29.19 7.38 -18.57
N GLN A 2 28.26 7.97 -19.32
CA GLN A 2 28.15 9.44 -19.48
C GLN A 2 27.05 10.01 -18.57
N GLN A 3 25.99 9.23 -18.33
CA GLN A 3 24.93 9.49 -17.36
C GLN A 3 24.72 8.23 -16.51
N LEU A 4 24.42 8.41 -15.22
CA LEU A 4 24.18 7.33 -14.26
C LEU A 4 22.76 7.46 -13.68
N VAL A 5 22.05 6.35 -13.55
CA VAL A 5 20.70 6.32 -13.02
C VAL A 5 20.62 5.32 -11.86
N PHE A 6 20.24 5.80 -10.68
CA PHE A 6 19.82 4.97 -9.56
C PHE A 6 18.38 4.49 -9.80
N ALA A 7 18.21 3.18 -9.96
CA ALA A 7 16.90 2.53 -10.06
C ALA A 7 16.85 1.34 -9.08
N THR A 8 17.40 1.54 -7.88
CA THR A 8 17.62 0.50 -6.87
C THR A 8 16.36 0.10 -6.10
N GLY A 9 15.25 0.81 -6.31
CA GLY A 9 13.96 0.53 -5.69
C GLY A 9 14.00 0.62 -4.17
N SER A 10 13.44 -0.37 -3.50
CA SER A 10 13.31 -0.41 -2.05
C SER A 10 13.48 -1.83 -1.51
N ARG A 11 13.70 -1.94 -0.20
CA ARG A 11 13.69 -3.21 0.55
C ARG A 11 12.40 -3.35 1.34
N ALA A 12 11.98 -4.58 1.59
CA ALA A 12 10.92 -4.86 2.55
C ALA A 12 11.31 -4.40 3.95
N THR A 13 10.43 -3.68 4.62
CA THR A 13 10.64 -3.29 6.02
C THR A 13 10.53 -4.52 6.92
N ARG A 14 11.53 -4.72 7.80
CA ARG A 14 11.59 -5.83 8.77
C ARG A 14 11.36 -5.32 10.19
N LEU A 15 10.75 -6.15 11.03
CA LEU A 15 10.71 -5.90 12.47
C LEU A 15 12.05 -6.30 13.09
N SER A 16 12.66 -5.37 13.83
CA SER A 16 13.81 -5.67 14.70
C SER A 16 13.32 -6.10 16.09
N ILE A 17 12.60 -7.23 16.15
CA ILE A 17 12.11 -7.83 17.39
C ILE A 17 12.75 -9.21 17.61
N PRO A 18 12.75 -9.75 18.83
CA PRO A 18 13.30 -11.09 19.09
C PRO A 18 12.69 -12.15 18.16
N GLY A 19 13.54 -13.06 17.65
CA GLY A 19 13.15 -14.18 16.79
C GLY A 19 12.84 -13.81 15.33
N HIS A 20 13.09 -12.57 14.89
CA HIS A 20 12.81 -12.13 13.50
C HIS A 20 13.62 -12.87 12.42
N ASP A 21 14.61 -13.66 12.82
CA ASP A 21 15.52 -14.45 12.00
C ASP A 21 15.26 -15.97 12.09
N LEU A 22 14.24 -16.40 12.86
CA LEU A 22 13.83 -17.80 12.92
C LEU A 22 13.40 -18.33 11.55
N ALA A 23 13.69 -19.61 11.29
CA ALA A 23 13.15 -20.29 10.11
C ALA A 23 11.61 -20.25 10.14
N GLY A 24 10.99 -19.91 9.00
CA GLY A 24 9.55 -19.67 8.91
C GLY A 24 9.14 -18.20 8.97
N VAL A 25 10.04 -17.29 9.38
CA VAL A 25 9.81 -15.84 9.32
C VAL A 25 10.30 -15.27 7.99
N ASN A 26 9.37 -14.74 7.20
CA ASN A 26 9.63 -14.29 5.83
C ASN A 26 9.28 -12.80 5.64
N VAL A 27 9.85 -12.20 4.61
CA VAL A 27 9.37 -10.96 4.01
C VAL A 27 8.68 -11.30 2.68
N PHE A 28 7.89 -10.37 2.13
CA PHE A 28 7.25 -10.57 0.83
C PHE A 28 7.47 -9.35 -0.07
N ARG A 29 8.42 -9.46 -1.00
CA ARG A 29 8.77 -8.34 -1.89
C ARG A 29 9.22 -8.78 -3.29
N SER A 30 10.09 -9.77 -3.38
CA SER A 30 10.66 -10.28 -4.62
C SER A 30 9.95 -11.55 -5.10
N LEU A 31 10.18 -11.92 -6.36
CA LEU A 31 9.75 -13.22 -6.88
C LEU A 31 10.36 -14.38 -6.08
N ALA A 32 11.64 -14.27 -5.71
CA ALA A 32 12.32 -15.26 -4.89
C ALA A 32 11.67 -15.42 -3.50
N ASP A 33 11.23 -14.32 -2.88
CA ASP A 33 10.48 -14.39 -1.62
C ASP A 33 9.15 -15.15 -1.82
N ALA A 34 8.43 -14.86 -2.91
CA ALA A 34 7.17 -15.52 -3.24
C ALA A 34 7.33 -17.03 -3.46
N GLU A 35 8.40 -17.42 -4.17
CA GLU A 35 8.76 -18.82 -4.43
C GLU A 35 9.16 -19.54 -3.14
N ALA A 36 9.97 -18.91 -2.29
CA ALA A 36 10.38 -19.47 -1.00
C ALA A 36 9.17 -19.71 -0.08
N ILE A 37 8.28 -18.72 0.03
CA ILE A 37 7.04 -18.84 0.81
C ILE A 37 6.16 -19.96 0.24
N ALA A 38 6.00 -20.02 -1.08
CA ALA A 38 5.17 -21.04 -1.73
C ALA A 38 5.73 -22.46 -1.54
N ALA A 39 7.06 -22.62 -1.51
CA ALA A 39 7.70 -23.91 -1.32
C ALA A 39 7.52 -24.48 0.10
N THR A 40 7.39 -23.61 1.11
CA THR A 40 7.21 -24.01 2.52
C THR A 40 5.76 -24.01 2.98
N ALA A 41 4.84 -23.41 2.21
CA ALA A 41 3.42 -23.31 2.56
C ALA A 41 2.70 -24.65 2.35
N VAL A 42 2.44 -25.36 3.45
CA VAL A 42 1.74 -26.65 3.47
C VAL A 42 0.30 -26.46 3.95
N ALA A 43 -0.66 -27.07 3.26
CA ALA A 43 -2.07 -27.03 3.65
C ALA A 43 -2.27 -27.51 5.10
N GLY A 44 -3.12 -26.83 5.86
CA GLY A 44 -3.35 -27.08 7.29
C GLY A 44 -2.35 -26.41 8.23
N GLN A 45 -1.26 -25.81 7.72
CA GLN A 45 -0.39 -24.95 8.55
C GLN A 45 -1.08 -23.63 8.90
N ARG A 46 -0.62 -23.04 9.99
CA ARG A 46 -1.04 -21.72 10.47
C ARG A 46 -0.03 -20.68 10.01
N ALA A 47 -0.54 -19.68 9.31
CA ALA A 47 0.23 -18.56 8.84
C ALA A 47 -0.24 -17.24 9.45
N VAL A 48 0.72 -16.39 9.82
CA VAL A 48 0.44 -15.03 10.27
C VAL A 48 1.04 -14.02 9.29
N VAL A 49 0.20 -13.16 8.73
CA VAL A 49 0.64 -12.01 7.93
C VAL A 49 0.60 -10.74 8.78
N ILE A 50 1.75 -10.10 8.95
CA ILE A 50 1.89 -8.89 9.74
C ILE A 50 1.81 -7.68 8.81
N GLY A 51 0.73 -6.93 8.91
CA GLY A 51 0.43 -5.74 8.11
C GLY A 51 -0.82 -5.91 7.25
N GLY A 52 -1.86 -5.13 7.57
CA GLY A 52 -3.15 -5.12 6.85
C GLY A 52 -3.20 -4.21 5.61
N GLY A 53 -2.08 -4.06 4.89
CA GLY A 53 -2.02 -3.32 3.62
C GLY A 53 -2.20 -4.23 2.40
N LEU A 54 -2.22 -3.65 1.19
CA LEU A 54 -2.45 -4.35 -0.09
C LEU A 54 -1.69 -5.69 -0.21
N LEU A 55 -0.36 -5.64 -0.19
CA LEU A 55 0.49 -6.83 -0.37
C LEU A 55 0.27 -7.87 0.72
N GLY A 56 0.03 -7.44 1.97
CA GLY A 56 -0.25 -8.33 3.08
C GLY A 56 -1.57 -9.07 2.90
N LEU A 57 -2.61 -8.36 2.46
CA LEU A 57 -3.92 -8.96 2.19
C LEU A 57 -3.90 -9.89 0.98
N GLU A 58 -3.16 -9.54 -0.07
CA GLU A 58 -2.95 -10.42 -1.23
C GLU A 58 -2.15 -11.68 -0.85
N ALA A 59 -1.13 -11.55 0.00
CA ALA A 59 -0.38 -12.69 0.53
C ALA A 59 -1.27 -13.58 1.41
N ALA A 60 -2.05 -12.98 2.30
CA ALA A 60 -2.99 -13.68 3.17
C ALA A 60 -4.01 -14.48 2.35
N TRP A 61 -4.58 -13.87 1.31
CA TRP A 61 -5.46 -14.54 0.36
C TRP A 61 -4.77 -15.68 -0.39
N GLY A 62 -3.55 -15.44 -0.90
CA GLY A 62 -2.77 -16.44 -1.61
C GLY A 62 -2.37 -17.65 -0.75
N LEU A 63 -2.16 -17.47 0.55
CA LEU A 63 -1.95 -18.56 1.51
C LEU A 63 -3.26 -19.29 1.83
N ARG A 64 -4.35 -18.53 2.02
CA ARG A 64 -5.67 -19.12 2.31
C ARG A 64 -6.16 -20.02 1.17
N GLN A 65 -5.93 -19.62 -0.07
CA GLN A 65 -6.23 -20.41 -1.28
C GLN A 65 -5.38 -21.68 -1.40
N ARG A 66 -4.21 -21.73 -0.74
CA ARG A 66 -3.37 -22.93 -0.62
C ARG A 66 -3.78 -23.84 0.54
N GLY A 67 -4.84 -23.51 1.27
CA GLY A 67 -5.37 -24.33 2.35
C GLY A 67 -4.74 -24.09 3.72
N LEU A 68 -4.01 -22.98 3.91
CA LEU A 68 -3.50 -22.60 5.23
C LEU A 68 -4.58 -21.91 6.06
N GLU A 69 -4.46 -22.04 7.38
CA GLU A 69 -5.19 -21.22 8.36
C GLU A 69 -4.46 -19.87 8.48
N VAL A 70 -5.13 -18.77 8.13
CA VAL A 70 -4.45 -17.47 7.99
C VAL A 70 -5.01 -16.46 8.98
N SER A 71 -4.10 -15.85 9.75
CA SER A 71 -4.36 -14.67 10.56
C SER A 71 -3.63 -13.45 9.98
N VAL A 72 -4.29 -12.30 9.95
CA VAL A 72 -3.68 -10.99 9.66
C VAL A 72 -3.61 -10.18 10.93
N VAL A 73 -2.41 -9.70 11.26
CA VAL A 73 -2.15 -8.81 12.40
C VAL A 73 -1.95 -7.40 11.89
N HIS A 74 -2.72 -6.47 12.40
CA HIS A 74 -2.62 -5.05 12.06
C HIS A 74 -2.63 -4.18 13.30
N ASN A 75 -1.72 -3.20 13.34
CA ASN A 75 -1.61 -2.27 14.45
C ASN A 75 -2.72 -1.21 14.45
N GLY A 76 -3.27 -0.88 13.28
CA GLY A 76 -4.37 0.07 13.13
C GLY A 76 -5.73 -0.53 13.48
N GLU A 77 -6.74 0.35 13.49
CA GLU A 77 -8.13 0.01 13.80
C GLU A 77 -8.87 -0.63 12.62
N TRP A 78 -8.43 -0.36 11.38
CA TRP A 78 -8.99 -0.97 10.17
C TRP A 78 -7.90 -1.23 9.11
N LEU A 79 -8.21 -2.10 8.16
CA LEU A 79 -7.30 -2.49 7.06
C LEU A 79 -7.13 -1.38 6.04
N MET A 80 -6.00 -1.38 5.34
CA MET A 80 -5.68 -0.41 4.26
C MET A 80 -5.98 1.04 4.67
N ASN A 81 -5.63 1.41 5.90
CA ASN A 81 -5.97 2.70 6.52
C ASN A 81 -5.41 3.95 5.83
N ARG A 82 -4.52 3.78 4.84
CA ARG A 82 -4.06 4.87 3.96
C ARG A 82 -4.93 5.07 2.72
N GLN A 83 -5.71 4.04 2.36
CA GLN A 83 -6.54 3.99 1.15
C GLN A 83 -8.03 3.87 1.45
N LEU A 84 -8.43 3.52 2.66
CA LEU A 84 -9.82 3.35 3.05
C LEU A 84 -10.14 4.19 4.27
N ASP A 85 -11.37 4.65 4.32
CA ASP A 85 -11.97 5.09 5.57
C ASP A 85 -12.50 3.90 6.38
N ALA A 86 -12.85 4.15 7.64
CA ALA A 86 -13.19 3.09 8.59
C ALA A 86 -14.38 2.21 8.13
N GLU A 87 -15.36 2.77 7.42
CA GLU A 87 -16.53 2.02 6.94
C GLU A 87 -16.16 1.03 5.84
N ALA A 88 -15.42 1.47 4.81
CA ALA A 88 -14.91 0.57 3.79
C ALA A 88 -13.95 -0.47 4.39
N GLY A 89 -13.14 -0.07 5.38
CA GLY A 89 -12.29 -0.98 6.14
C GLY A 89 -13.09 -2.06 6.88
N ALA A 90 -14.25 -1.73 7.45
CA ALA A 90 -15.13 -2.69 8.11
C ALA A 90 -15.76 -3.68 7.10
N LEU A 91 -16.21 -3.20 5.94
CA LEU A 91 -16.73 -4.06 4.86
C LEU A 91 -15.65 -5.01 4.33
N LEU A 92 -14.42 -4.51 4.14
CA LEU A 92 -13.27 -5.35 3.77
C LEU A 92 -12.98 -6.40 4.84
N ALA A 93 -13.00 -6.03 6.12
CA ALA A 93 -12.78 -6.95 7.22
C ALA A 93 -13.84 -8.06 7.25
N GLN A 94 -15.13 -7.72 7.06
CA GLN A 94 -16.21 -8.70 6.95
C GLN A 94 -16.00 -9.64 5.76
N ALA A 95 -15.65 -9.11 4.59
CA ALA A 95 -15.41 -9.90 3.39
C ALA A 95 -14.23 -10.89 3.53
N LEU A 96 -13.17 -10.50 4.25
CA LEU A 96 -12.01 -11.36 4.53
C LEU A 96 -12.33 -12.41 5.62
N ASN A 97 -13.03 -12.03 6.68
CA ASN A 97 -13.51 -12.97 7.70
C ASN A 97 -14.41 -14.05 7.09
N ALA A 98 -15.34 -13.68 6.21
CA ALA A 98 -16.21 -14.62 5.48
C ALA A 98 -15.42 -15.59 4.59
N ARG A 99 -14.18 -15.24 4.23
CA ARG A 99 -13.23 -16.08 3.48
C ARG A 99 -12.31 -16.90 4.39
N GLY A 100 -12.55 -16.87 5.70
CA GLY A 100 -11.79 -17.63 6.70
C GLY A 100 -10.39 -17.08 6.94
N ILE A 101 -10.19 -15.76 6.80
CA ILE A 101 -8.99 -15.06 7.24
C ILE A 101 -9.32 -14.37 8.57
N ALA A 102 -8.63 -14.76 9.65
CA ALA A 102 -8.82 -14.14 10.96
C ALA A 102 -8.09 -12.79 11.03
N LEU A 103 -8.72 -11.78 11.62
CA LEU A 103 -8.17 -10.42 11.69
C LEU A 103 -7.93 -10.00 13.14
N HIS A 104 -6.72 -9.49 13.42
CA HIS A 104 -6.31 -9.00 14.73
C HIS A 104 -5.91 -7.53 14.63
N PHE A 105 -6.85 -6.64 14.93
CA PHE A 105 -6.65 -5.18 14.95
C PHE A 105 -6.07 -4.68 16.27
N GLY A 106 -5.48 -3.49 16.27
CA GLY A 106 -4.88 -2.91 17.49
C GLY A 106 -3.81 -3.81 18.12
N ALA A 107 -3.16 -4.65 17.31
CA ALA A 107 -2.22 -5.65 17.77
C ALA A 107 -0.81 -5.33 17.28
N ARG A 108 0.13 -5.24 18.21
CA ARG A 108 1.55 -5.01 17.94
C ARG A 108 2.34 -6.31 18.12
N SER A 109 3.14 -6.69 17.13
CA SER A 109 4.07 -7.81 17.25
C SER A 109 5.23 -7.47 18.18
N GLU A 110 5.47 -8.29 19.19
CA GLU A 110 6.52 -8.08 20.20
C GLU A 110 7.68 -9.08 20.09
N ALA A 111 7.41 -10.33 19.68
CA ALA A 111 8.46 -11.32 19.41
C ALA A 111 7.92 -12.48 18.56
N PHE A 112 8.77 -13.06 17.73
CA PHE A 112 8.58 -14.38 17.15
C PHE A 112 9.10 -15.44 18.14
N ILE A 113 8.36 -16.52 18.30
CA ILE A 113 8.57 -17.56 19.30
C ILE A 113 8.95 -18.86 18.61
N GLY A 114 10.01 -19.51 19.08
CA GLY A 114 10.50 -20.75 18.50
C GLY A 114 11.88 -21.14 19.01
N GLU A 115 12.22 -22.42 18.85
CA GLU A 115 13.55 -22.98 19.10
C GLU A 115 14.14 -23.43 17.76
N GLY A 116 14.83 -22.51 17.06
CA GLY A 116 15.35 -22.74 15.70
C GLY A 116 14.31 -22.55 14.58
N GLU A 117 13.08 -23.01 14.80
CA GLU A 117 11.95 -22.85 13.87
C GLU A 117 10.79 -22.08 14.52
N LEU A 118 10.06 -21.30 13.73
CA LEU A 118 8.91 -20.53 14.17
C LEU A 118 7.77 -21.45 14.65
N ALA A 119 7.28 -21.16 15.86
CA ALA A 119 6.12 -21.83 16.46
C ALA A 119 5.00 -20.85 16.85
N GLY A 120 5.27 -19.53 16.88
CA GLY A 120 4.24 -18.54 17.15
C GLY A 120 4.70 -17.09 17.08
N LEU A 121 3.74 -16.18 17.14
CA LEU A 121 3.95 -14.74 17.20
C LEU A 121 3.31 -14.19 18.48
N ARG A 122 4.13 -13.58 19.34
CA ARG A 122 3.65 -12.85 20.52
C ARG A 122 3.20 -11.45 20.11
N LEU A 123 1.99 -11.11 20.53
CA LEU A 123 1.32 -9.84 20.31
C LEU A 123 1.08 -9.14 21.63
N ARG A 124 1.12 -7.81 21.58
CA ARG A 124 0.55 -6.91 22.58
C ARG A 124 -0.67 -6.21 21.99
N LEU A 125 -1.80 -6.37 22.65
CA LEU A 125 -3.08 -5.77 22.26
C LEU A 125 -3.21 -4.36 22.85
N SER A 126 -4.09 -3.52 22.30
CA SER A 126 -4.30 -2.13 22.74
C SER A 126 -4.59 -1.96 24.24
N ALA A 127 -5.13 -2.98 24.91
CA ALA A 127 -5.40 -2.98 26.36
C ALA A 127 -4.20 -3.45 27.22
N GLY A 128 -3.01 -3.61 26.63
CA GLY A 128 -1.81 -4.10 27.30
C GLY A 128 -1.76 -5.62 27.51
N GLN A 129 -2.83 -6.34 27.15
CA GLN A 129 -2.88 -7.80 27.19
C GLN A 129 -1.92 -8.42 26.16
N GLU A 130 -1.28 -9.52 26.54
CA GLU A 130 -0.44 -10.30 25.64
C GLU A 130 -1.18 -11.53 25.13
N GLN A 131 -0.98 -11.84 23.85
CA GLN A 131 -1.53 -13.02 23.19
C GLN A 131 -0.43 -13.67 22.37
N VAL A 132 -0.40 -15.00 22.30
CA VAL A 132 0.46 -15.73 21.36
C VAL A 132 -0.43 -16.34 20.29
N LEU A 133 -0.14 -16.04 19.02
CA LEU A 133 -0.74 -16.71 17.87
C LEU A 133 0.18 -17.85 17.43
N PRO A 134 -0.23 -19.12 17.55
CA PRO A 134 0.53 -20.23 17.00
C PRO A 134 0.65 -20.10 15.48
N CYS A 135 1.86 -20.25 14.94
CA CYS A 135 2.11 -20.24 13.51
C CYS A 135 3.43 -20.90 13.16
N GLU A 136 3.47 -21.57 12.01
CA GLU A 136 4.67 -22.15 11.42
C GLU A 136 5.24 -21.25 10.30
N LEU A 137 4.41 -20.32 9.80
CA LEU A 137 4.78 -19.37 8.76
C LEU A 137 4.39 -17.95 9.19
N ALA A 138 5.34 -17.01 9.12
CA ALA A 138 5.05 -15.59 9.27
C ALA A 138 5.53 -14.81 8.05
N ILE A 139 4.72 -13.83 7.62
CA ILE A 139 5.07 -12.89 6.55
C ILE A 139 5.04 -11.47 7.11
N MET A 140 6.18 -10.78 7.07
CA MET A 140 6.26 -9.35 7.35
C MET A 140 5.91 -8.55 6.08
N SER A 141 4.78 -7.83 6.12
CA SER A 141 4.30 -6.92 5.07
C SER A 141 4.06 -5.52 5.64
N LEU A 142 5.14 -4.88 6.09
CA LEU A 142 5.10 -3.63 6.87
C LEU A 142 5.43 -2.38 6.05
N GLY A 143 5.34 -2.48 4.73
CA GLY A 143 5.79 -1.45 3.80
C GLY A 143 7.24 -1.64 3.37
N ILE A 144 7.79 -0.59 2.80
CA ILE A 144 9.09 -0.59 2.13
C ILE A 144 9.98 0.54 2.64
N THR A 145 11.29 0.35 2.51
CA THR A 145 12.31 1.35 2.81
C THR A 145 13.15 1.60 1.54
N PRO A 146 13.28 2.85 1.06
CA PRO A 146 14.08 3.17 -0.13
C PRO A 146 15.51 2.63 -0.06
N GLU A 147 16.00 2.04 -1.15
CA GLU A 147 17.37 1.55 -1.24
C GLU A 147 18.31 2.65 -1.75
N MET A 148 18.92 3.38 -0.82
CA MET A 148 19.79 4.53 -1.12
C MET A 148 21.22 4.37 -0.58
N SER A 149 21.63 3.16 -0.16
CA SER A 149 22.93 2.96 0.50
C SER A 149 24.11 3.36 -0.39
N LEU A 150 24.05 3.01 -1.68
CA LEU A 150 25.08 3.40 -2.65
C LEU A 150 25.08 4.90 -2.95
N ALA A 151 23.92 5.56 -2.95
CA ALA A 151 23.83 7.00 -3.15
C ALA A 151 24.44 7.77 -1.98
N ILE A 152 24.19 7.32 -0.74
CA ILE A 152 24.80 7.87 0.48
C ILE A 152 26.31 7.71 0.43
N SER A 153 26.82 6.51 0.13
CA SER A 153 28.27 6.28 0.07
C SER A 153 28.96 7.06 -1.05
N ALA A 154 28.23 7.37 -2.13
CA ALA A 154 28.67 8.24 -3.21
C ALA A 154 28.56 9.75 -2.90
N GLY A 155 28.03 10.13 -1.73
CA GLY A 155 27.93 11.54 -1.32
C GLY A 155 26.77 12.31 -1.95
N LEU A 156 25.74 11.63 -2.48
CA LEU A 156 24.52 12.29 -2.95
C LEU A 156 23.69 12.82 -1.78
N ARG A 157 22.92 13.88 -2.05
CA ARG A 157 21.92 14.37 -1.11
C ARG A 157 20.80 13.35 -0.95
N CYS A 158 20.62 12.86 0.26
CA CYS A 158 19.55 11.94 0.65
C CYS A 158 18.83 12.45 1.90
N ALA A 159 17.53 12.18 2.01
CA ALA A 159 16.76 12.38 3.24
C ALA A 159 15.98 11.10 3.59
N ARG A 160 14.70 10.99 3.23
CA ARG A 160 13.95 9.73 3.35
C ARG A 160 14.30 8.79 2.18
N ALA A 161 14.64 9.34 1.03
CA ALA A 161 15.17 8.66 -0.16
C ALA A 161 16.24 9.53 -0.84
N ILE A 162 16.71 9.14 -2.04
CA ILE A 162 17.60 9.98 -2.87
C ILE A 162 16.82 11.22 -3.30
N CYS A 163 17.27 12.41 -2.90
CA CYS A 163 16.59 13.65 -3.27
C CYS A 163 16.81 13.94 -4.76
N VAL A 164 15.73 14.06 -5.52
CA VAL A 164 15.77 14.50 -6.92
C VAL A 164 14.80 15.64 -7.18
N ASP A 165 15.10 16.43 -8.21
CA ASP A 165 14.17 17.44 -8.71
C ASP A 165 13.03 16.83 -9.53
N ALA A 166 12.10 17.66 -10.01
CA ALA A 166 10.98 17.21 -10.84
C ALA A 166 11.44 16.57 -12.18
N TRP A 167 12.68 16.75 -12.62
CA TRP A 167 13.24 16.12 -13.81
C TRP A 167 14.09 14.89 -13.49
N LEU A 168 14.02 14.41 -12.24
CA LEU A 168 14.66 13.20 -11.71
C LEU A 168 16.19 13.34 -11.59
N ARG A 169 16.69 14.59 -11.52
CA ARG A 169 18.11 14.91 -11.37
C ARG A 169 18.51 14.90 -9.90
N SER A 170 19.62 14.26 -9.57
CA SER A 170 20.18 14.26 -8.21
C SER A 170 21.01 15.53 -7.94
N SER A 171 21.66 15.57 -6.77
CA SER A 171 22.60 16.65 -6.42
C SER A 171 23.92 16.63 -7.19
N ALA A 172 24.21 15.58 -7.95
CA ALA A 172 25.44 15.46 -8.75
C ALA A 172 25.14 15.54 -10.26
N GLU A 173 26.08 16.13 -10.99
CA GLU A 173 25.98 16.28 -12.44
C GLU A 173 25.93 14.91 -13.14
N ASN A 174 25.03 14.77 -14.12
CA ASN A 174 24.83 13.54 -14.88
C ASN A 174 24.44 12.31 -14.04
N VAL A 175 23.95 12.52 -12.81
CA VAL A 175 23.44 11.47 -11.92
C VAL A 175 21.96 11.71 -11.62
N PHE A 176 21.16 10.68 -11.81
CA PHE A 176 19.70 10.69 -11.71
C PHE A 176 19.23 9.56 -10.79
N ALA A 177 18.00 9.65 -10.31
CA ALA A 177 17.36 8.53 -9.60
C ALA A 177 15.88 8.43 -9.97
N LEU A 178 15.34 7.21 -10.05
CA LEU A 178 13.93 6.95 -10.33
C LEU A 178 13.40 5.81 -9.46
N GLY A 179 12.07 5.78 -9.31
CA GLY A 179 11.36 4.73 -8.60
C GLY A 179 11.29 4.97 -7.10
N GLU A 180 11.11 3.89 -6.34
CA GLU A 180 10.97 3.95 -4.89
C GLU A 180 12.26 4.37 -4.16
N CYS A 181 13.41 4.40 -4.86
CA CYS A 181 14.70 4.81 -4.28
C CYS A 181 14.87 6.32 -4.18
N CYS A 182 14.00 7.10 -4.82
CA CYS A 182 14.08 8.56 -4.83
C CYS A 182 12.86 9.21 -4.17
N GLU A 183 13.03 10.49 -3.84
CA GLU A 183 11.97 11.38 -3.37
C GLU A 183 11.98 12.67 -4.18
N ILE A 184 10.79 13.26 -4.37
CA ILE A 184 10.58 14.56 -4.98
C ILE A 184 9.81 15.40 -3.98
N ASP A 185 10.35 16.55 -3.59
CA ASP A 185 9.77 17.45 -2.58
C ASP A 185 9.38 16.75 -1.26
N GLY A 186 10.20 15.78 -0.84
CA GLY A 186 10.00 14.99 0.38
C GLY A 186 8.98 13.85 0.26
N GLU A 187 8.34 13.68 -0.90
CA GLU A 187 7.44 12.56 -1.18
C GLU A 187 8.21 11.38 -1.77
N SER A 188 7.98 10.18 -1.25
CA SER A 188 8.49 8.93 -1.83
C SER A 188 7.36 8.06 -2.40
N PHE A 189 7.73 7.15 -3.29
CA PHE A 189 6.79 6.39 -4.11
C PHE A 189 6.74 4.93 -3.67
N GLY A 190 5.56 4.31 -3.80
CA GLY A 190 5.35 2.88 -3.49
C GLY A 190 4.32 2.21 -4.40
N LEU A 191 3.98 2.86 -5.51
CA LEU A 191 3.05 2.37 -6.53
C LEU A 191 3.75 2.39 -7.89
N VAL A 192 3.37 1.46 -8.76
CA VAL A 192 4.00 1.31 -10.09
C VAL A 192 3.61 2.46 -11.04
N ALA A 193 2.38 2.95 -11.00
CA ALA A 193 1.90 4.00 -11.92
C ALA A 193 2.71 5.32 -11.83
N PRO A 194 2.99 5.88 -10.63
CA PRO A 194 3.91 7.01 -10.48
C PRO A 194 5.30 6.74 -11.07
N ILE A 195 5.81 5.52 -10.95
CA ILE A 195 7.16 5.16 -11.42
C ILE A 195 7.21 5.12 -12.96
N TYR A 196 6.15 4.69 -13.64
CA TYR A 196 6.08 4.79 -15.10
C TYR A 196 6.09 6.24 -15.59
N GLN A 197 5.43 7.14 -14.87
CA GLN A 197 5.48 8.57 -15.18
C GLN A 197 6.91 9.12 -15.01
N GLN A 198 7.59 8.78 -13.91
CA GLN A 198 8.99 9.14 -13.69
C GLN A 198 9.90 8.62 -14.81
N ALA A 199 9.71 7.35 -15.23
CA ALA A 199 10.50 6.76 -16.30
C ALA A 199 10.34 7.53 -17.63
N LYS A 200 9.11 7.97 -17.97
CA LYS A 200 8.85 8.79 -19.16
C LYS A 200 9.56 10.14 -19.08
N ILE A 201 9.46 10.82 -17.95
CA ILE A 201 10.10 12.12 -17.72
C ILE A 201 11.62 12.01 -17.77
N LEU A 202 12.17 11.00 -17.10
CA LEU A 202 13.60 10.79 -17.07
C LEU A 202 14.13 10.45 -18.47
N ALA A 203 13.40 9.65 -19.27
CA ALA A 203 13.78 9.38 -20.64
C ALA A 203 13.94 10.67 -21.45
N ASP A 204 12.95 11.58 -21.41
CA ASP A 204 13.01 12.90 -22.06
C ASP A 204 14.18 13.74 -21.51
N THR A 205 14.37 13.76 -20.19
CA THR A 205 15.47 14.50 -19.54
C THR A 205 16.83 13.99 -20.01
N LEU A 206 17.03 12.67 -20.12
CA LEU A 206 18.31 12.08 -20.51
C LEU A 206 18.70 12.41 -21.95
N ILE A 207 17.72 12.51 -22.86
CA ILE A 207 17.94 12.87 -24.28
C ILE A 207 17.86 14.38 -24.56
N GLY A 208 17.69 15.21 -23.53
CA GLY A 208 17.63 16.67 -23.67
C GLY A 208 16.32 17.22 -24.23
N VAL A 209 15.23 16.44 -24.20
CA VAL A 209 13.89 16.89 -24.58
C VAL A 209 13.25 17.67 -23.43
N CYS A 210 12.78 18.87 -23.72
CA CYS A 210 12.06 19.70 -22.76
C CYS A 210 10.74 19.03 -22.33
N ASN A 211 10.51 18.94 -21.02
CA ASN A 211 9.29 18.40 -20.43
C ASN A 211 8.92 19.18 -19.16
N LEU A 212 7.69 19.00 -18.68
CA LEU A 212 7.13 19.75 -17.54
C LEU A 212 7.60 19.24 -16.16
N GLY A 213 8.44 18.21 -16.12
CA GLY A 213 8.81 17.52 -14.88
C GLY A 213 7.68 16.66 -14.32
N TYR A 214 8.00 15.95 -13.25
CA TYR A 214 7.08 15.11 -12.50
C TYR A 214 6.06 15.98 -11.77
N ARG A 215 4.80 15.60 -11.93
CA ARG A 215 3.69 16.14 -11.16
C ARG A 215 2.96 14.96 -10.58
N ARG A 216 2.67 15.05 -9.29
CA ARG A 216 1.89 14.03 -8.62
C ARG A 216 0.52 13.94 -9.28
N ILE A 217 0.21 12.76 -9.76
CA ILE A 217 -1.12 12.40 -10.22
C ILE A 217 -1.63 11.38 -9.20
N ALA A 218 -2.85 11.56 -8.71
CA ALA A 218 -3.49 10.54 -7.88
C ALA A 218 -3.40 9.20 -8.63
N SER A 219 -3.24 8.08 -7.92
CA SER A 219 -3.20 6.78 -8.58
C SER A 219 -4.31 5.92 -7.99
N PRO A 220 -5.23 5.41 -8.83
CA PRO A 220 -6.28 4.54 -8.33
C PRO A 220 -5.64 3.27 -7.78
N THR A 221 -6.09 2.88 -6.61
CA THR A 221 -5.69 1.64 -5.94
C THR A 221 -6.84 0.65 -6.02
N ARG A 222 -6.51 -0.58 -6.42
CA ARG A 222 -7.43 -1.72 -6.40
C ARG A 222 -6.77 -2.88 -5.65
N LEU A 223 -7.56 -3.63 -4.88
CA LEU A 223 -7.09 -4.81 -4.17
C LEU A 223 -7.30 -6.05 -5.05
N LYS A 224 -6.27 -6.92 -5.19
CA LYS A 224 -6.38 -8.14 -6.01
C LYS A 224 -6.78 -9.37 -5.19
N VAL A 225 -7.90 -9.27 -4.49
CA VAL A 225 -8.50 -10.41 -3.78
C VAL A 225 -9.79 -10.79 -4.50
N THR A 226 -9.87 -12.01 -5.02
CA THR A 226 -10.99 -12.44 -5.87
C THR A 226 -12.33 -12.32 -5.14
N GLY A 227 -13.29 -11.64 -5.79
CA GLY A 227 -14.63 -11.37 -5.26
C GLY A 227 -14.67 -10.28 -4.18
N ILE A 228 -13.59 -9.50 -4.02
CA ILE A 228 -13.61 -8.24 -3.27
C ILE A 228 -13.28 -7.13 -4.24
N ASP A 229 -14.32 -6.41 -4.65
CA ASP A 229 -14.19 -5.25 -5.52
C ASP A 229 -14.01 -4.00 -4.66
N LEU A 230 -12.86 -3.36 -4.81
CA LEU A 230 -12.46 -2.22 -4.01
C LEU A 230 -11.69 -1.24 -4.88
N PHE A 231 -12.03 0.04 -4.73
CA PHE A 231 -11.39 1.12 -5.44
C PHE A 231 -11.16 2.30 -4.49
N SER A 232 -9.98 2.90 -4.57
CA SER A 232 -9.65 4.13 -3.86
C SER A 232 -8.82 5.04 -4.74
N ALA A 233 -9.12 6.34 -4.74
CA ALA A 233 -8.36 7.34 -5.45
C ALA A 233 -8.28 8.64 -4.64
N GLY A 234 -7.21 9.39 -4.88
CA GLY A 234 -6.99 10.71 -4.26
C GLY A 234 -6.36 10.65 -2.87
N GLU A 235 -6.50 11.75 -2.12
CA GLU A 235 -5.84 11.96 -0.83
C GLU A 235 -6.82 11.74 0.32
N LEU A 236 -6.65 10.63 1.05
CA LEU A 236 -7.47 10.32 2.25
C LEU A 236 -6.81 10.74 3.57
N HIS A 237 -5.73 11.52 3.49
CA HIS A 237 -5.05 12.08 4.66
C HIS A 237 -5.46 13.56 4.78
N ASP A 238 -5.55 14.05 6.02
CA ASP A 238 -5.91 15.44 6.31
C ASP A 238 -7.24 15.90 5.66
N LEU A 239 -8.33 15.24 6.07
CA LEU A 239 -9.69 15.50 5.56
C LEU A 239 -10.48 16.48 6.45
N ALA A 240 -9.82 17.19 7.37
CA ALA A 240 -10.48 17.95 8.43
C ALA A 240 -11.36 19.11 7.91
N ASP A 241 -10.98 19.69 6.77
CA ASP A 241 -11.69 20.77 6.09
C ASP A 241 -12.57 20.28 4.92
N CYS A 242 -12.62 18.97 4.71
CA CYS A 242 -13.34 18.36 3.60
C CYS A 242 -14.80 18.06 3.97
N LYS A 243 -15.70 18.23 3.00
CA LYS A 243 -17.07 17.73 3.09
C LYS A 243 -17.15 16.39 2.38
N SER A 244 -17.96 15.46 2.88
CA SER A 244 -18.14 14.17 2.22
C SER A 244 -19.60 13.81 2.02
N ILE A 245 -19.89 13.13 0.93
CA ILE A 245 -21.16 12.44 0.69
C ILE A 245 -20.88 10.94 0.62
N ALA A 246 -21.79 10.14 1.17
CA ALA A 246 -21.67 8.70 1.20
C ALA A 246 -22.99 8.05 0.79
N TRP A 247 -22.90 7.02 -0.04
CA TRP A 247 -24.00 6.17 -0.47
C TRP A 247 -23.75 4.73 -0.02
N ARG A 248 -24.81 4.07 0.44
CA ARG A 248 -24.76 2.73 1.04
C ARG A 248 -25.91 1.89 0.52
N ASP A 249 -25.61 0.71 0.01
CA ASP A 249 -26.57 -0.37 -0.18
C ASP A 249 -26.20 -1.51 0.77
N THR A 250 -26.91 -1.59 1.89
CA THR A 250 -26.65 -2.58 2.94
C THR A 250 -27.07 -4.00 2.56
N GLN A 251 -27.98 -4.16 1.59
CA GLN A 251 -28.40 -5.48 1.13
C GLN A 251 -27.34 -6.11 0.24
N ARG A 252 -26.74 -5.30 -0.65
CA ARG A 252 -25.68 -5.75 -1.56
C ARG A 252 -24.27 -5.58 -0.99
N GLY A 253 -24.14 -4.84 0.11
CA GLY A 253 -22.84 -4.52 0.71
C GLY A 253 -22.03 -3.52 -0.10
N HIS A 254 -22.70 -2.66 -0.89
CA HIS A 254 -22.02 -1.64 -1.68
C HIS A 254 -21.86 -0.36 -0.88
N TYR A 255 -20.71 0.28 -1.04
CA TYR A 255 -20.38 1.53 -0.38
C TYR A 255 -19.62 2.43 -1.31
N ARG A 256 -19.97 3.72 -1.29
CA ARG A 256 -19.27 4.76 -2.04
C ARG A 256 -19.19 6.01 -1.20
N ARG A 257 -18.01 6.63 -1.11
CA ARG A 257 -17.82 7.91 -0.44
C ARG A 257 -16.89 8.80 -1.23
N LEU A 258 -17.29 10.06 -1.36
CA LEU A 258 -16.59 11.09 -2.10
C LEU A 258 -16.29 12.25 -1.14
N TRP A 259 -15.07 12.78 -1.18
CA TRP A 259 -14.63 13.92 -0.37
C TRP A 259 -14.33 15.14 -1.24
N PHE A 260 -14.76 16.30 -0.78
CA PHE A 260 -14.69 17.56 -1.50
C PHE A 260 -14.02 18.64 -0.66
N ARG A 261 -13.10 19.37 -1.29
CA ARG A 261 -12.45 20.57 -0.74
C ARG A 261 -12.59 21.69 -1.76
N HIS A 262 -13.07 22.86 -1.34
CA HIS A 262 -13.31 24.00 -2.23
C HIS A 262 -14.07 23.64 -3.52
N HIS A 263 -15.11 22.81 -3.40
CA HIS A 263 -15.91 22.26 -4.51
C HIS A 263 -15.18 21.28 -5.44
N GLN A 264 -13.91 20.97 -5.23
CA GLN A 264 -13.19 19.96 -6.02
C GLN A 264 -13.29 18.59 -5.36
N LEU A 265 -13.45 17.53 -6.15
CA LEU A 265 -13.35 16.15 -5.66
C LEU A 265 -11.87 15.84 -5.38
N ILE A 266 -11.54 15.50 -4.14
CA ILE A 266 -10.15 15.23 -3.72
C ILE A 266 -9.87 13.75 -3.45
N ALA A 267 -10.91 12.96 -3.15
CA ALA A 267 -10.79 11.54 -2.89
C ALA A 267 -12.10 10.79 -3.12
N ALA A 268 -11.99 9.52 -3.47
CA ALA A 268 -13.11 8.60 -3.67
C ALA A 268 -12.75 7.22 -3.12
N VAL A 269 -13.68 6.60 -2.38
CA VAL A 269 -13.58 5.22 -1.88
C VAL A 269 -14.84 4.47 -2.28
N LEU A 270 -14.69 3.36 -2.98
CA LEU A 270 -15.77 2.50 -3.43
C LEU A 270 -15.49 1.05 -2.99
N PHE A 271 -16.53 0.34 -2.59
CA PHE A 271 -16.51 -1.06 -2.20
C PHE A 271 -17.73 -1.78 -2.75
N GLY A 272 -17.55 -2.99 -3.28
CA GLY A 272 -18.57 -3.73 -4.01
C GLY A 272 -18.73 -3.17 -5.42
N ASP A 273 -19.65 -2.25 -5.62
CA ASP A 273 -19.84 -1.59 -6.92
C ASP A 273 -18.80 -0.47 -7.12
N VAL A 274 -17.81 -0.78 -7.96
CA VAL A 274 -16.63 0.06 -8.25
C VAL A 274 -16.57 0.57 -9.69
N ASP A 275 -17.63 0.37 -10.48
CA ASP A 275 -17.63 0.65 -11.92
C ASP A 275 -17.33 2.14 -12.22
N ASP A 276 -17.90 3.03 -11.41
CA ASP A 276 -17.72 4.49 -11.53
C ASP A 276 -16.35 4.98 -11.00
N GLY A 277 -15.51 4.09 -10.46
CA GLY A 277 -14.21 4.47 -9.90
C GLY A 277 -13.31 5.20 -10.91
N GLY A 278 -13.32 4.78 -12.18
CA GLY A 278 -12.58 5.45 -13.25
C GLY A 278 -13.06 6.88 -13.48
N ALA A 279 -14.38 7.08 -13.56
CA ALA A 279 -14.96 8.40 -13.77
C ALA A 279 -14.66 9.34 -12.60
N PHE A 280 -14.74 8.87 -11.35
CA PHE A 280 -14.33 9.67 -10.19
C PHE A 280 -12.85 10.04 -10.20
N PHE A 281 -12.01 9.12 -10.67
CA PHE A 281 -10.59 9.39 -10.82
C PHE A 281 -10.31 10.48 -11.86
N ASP A 282 -10.96 10.42 -13.02
CA ASP A 282 -10.83 11.44 -14.06
C ASP A 282 -11.24 12.84 -13.51
N VAL A 283 -12.29 12.91 -12.69
CA VAL A 283 -12.72 14.16 -12.04
C VAL A 283 -11.68 14.66 -11.03
N ILE A 284 -11.07 13.77 -10.25
CA ILE A 284 -9.96 14.12 -9.33
C ILE A 284 -8.77 14.67 -10.12
N GLU A 285 -8.39 14.03 -11.23
CA GLU A 285 -7.26 14.47 -12.07
C GLU A 285 -7.51 15.84 -12.71
N GLN A 286 -8.74 16.12 -13.13
CA GLN A 286 -9.12 17.40 -13.71
C GLN A 286 -9.05 18.55 -12.69
N GLY A 287 -9.35 18.26 -11.42
CA GLY A 287 -9.35 19.26 -10.35
C GLY A 287 -10.33 20.41 -10.60
N LEU A 288 -11.39 20.19 -11.37
CA LEU A 288 -12.40 21.21 -11.65
C LEU A 288 -13.45 21.25 -10.52
N PRO A 289 -14.07 22.42 -10.25
CA PRO A 289 -15.19 22.50 -9.32
C PRO A 289 -16.37 21.62 -9.77
N VAL A 290 -16.91 20.83 -8.86
CA VAL A 290 -18.10 20.00 -9.01
C VAL A 290 -19.31 20.79 -8.53
N ALA A 291 -20.22 21.08 -9.46
CA ALA A 291 -21.43 21.86 -9.18
C ALA A 291 -22.45 21.06 -8.34
N ASP A 292 -22.68 19.79 -8.70
CA ASP A 292 -23.60 18.90 -7.99
C ASP A 292 -22.89 17.60 -7.55
N PRO A 293 -22.41 17.54 -6.30
CA PRO A 293 -21.81 16.33 -5.74
C PRO A 293 -22.74 15.11 -5.75
N VAL A 294 -24.06 15.30 -5.61
CA VAL A 294 -25.02 14.19 -5.56
C VAL A 294 -25.23 13.60 -6.95
N ALA A 295 -25.35 14.44 -7.98
CA ALA A 295 -25.40 13.98 -9.37
C ALA A 295 -24.14 13.18 -9.73
N LEU A 296 -22.97 13.68 -9.33
CA LEU A 296 -21.70 12.97 -9.52
C LEU A 296 -21.73 11.59 -8.86
N MET A 297 -22.14 11.50 -7.58
CA MET A 297 -22.24 10.22 -6.85
C MET A 297 -23.12 9.18 -7.56
N LEU A 298 -24.23 9.61 -8.16
CA LEU A 298 -25.23 8.72 -8.75
C LEU A 298 -24.95 8.34 -10.20
N THR A 299 -24.21 9.19 -10.94
CA THR A 299 -24.07 9.05 -12.40
C THR A 299 -22.62 8.90 -12.87
N GLY A 300 -21.64 9.14 -12.00
CA GLY A 300 -20.24 9.26 -12.38
C GLY A 300 -19.91 10.50 -13.21
N SER A 301 -20.90 11.36 -13.50
CA SER A 301 -20.74 12.56 -14.33
C SER A 301 -20.63 13.83 -13.48
N ALA A 302 -19.64 14.67 -13.78
CA ALA A 302 -19.44 15.96 -13.12
C ALA A 302 -20.26 17.12 -13.72
N ALA A 303 -21.26 16.81 -14.55
CA ALA A 303 -22.10 17.79 -15.25
C ALA A 303 -22.92 18.68 -14.31
#